data_AF-A0A9N8KDY7-F1
#
_entry.id   AF-A0A9N8KDY7-F1
#
_cell.length_a   1.000
_cell.length_b   1.000
_cell.length_c   1.000
_cell.angle_alpha   90.00
_cell.angle_beta   90.00
_cell.angle_gamma   90.00
#
_symmetry.space_group_name_H-M   'P 1'
#
loop_
_entity.id
_entity.type
_entity.pdbx_description
1 polymer ?
#
loop_
_entity_poly.entity_id
_entity_poly.type
_entity_poly.pdbx_seq_one_letter_code
_entity_poly.pdbx_strand_id
1 'polypeptide(L)'
;MSTTKPLGPFKLVTVNTAPERAYRLIGRVVENVKDKYTIIHAGNADTSMWTPEEAKSIHAEAKEIMGPQLKTFALPQGLQVSRGPDAVVEFIEENLPALLEG
;
A
#
# COMPACT_ATOMS: atom_id res chain seq x y z
N MET A 1 29.58 -9.45 7.29
CA MET A 1 28.40 -9.50 6.41
C MET A 1 27.39 -8.55 7.01
N SER A 2 27.17 -7.40 6.38
CA SER A 2 26.28 -6.36 6.92
C SER A 2 24.83 -6.81 6.72
N THR A 3 24.24 -7.46 7.72
CA THR A 3 22.79 -7.66 7.82
C THR A 3 22.14 -6.31 8.06
N THR A 4 21.86 -5.60 6.98
CA THR A 4 21.08 -4.36 7.03
C THR A 4 19.70 -4.73 7.55
N LYS A 5 19.32 -4.22 8.73
CA LYS A 5 17.97 -4.45 9.25
C LYS A 5 16.96 -3.85 8.28
N PRO A 6 15.83 -4.53 8.02
CA PRO A 6 14.79 -3.99 7.15
C PRO A 6 14.25 -2.67 7.74
N LEU A 7 14.12 -1.63 6.90
CA LEU A 7 13.58 -0.34 7.30
C LEU A 7 12.10 -0.49 7.68
N GLY A 8 11.67 0.12 8.79
CA GLY A 8 10.28 0.12 9.23
C GLY A 8 10.11 0.18 10.75
N PRO A 9 8.90 -0.04 11.28
CA PRO A 9 7.69 -0.52 10.58
C PRO A 9 6.94 0.57 9.80
N PHE A 10 6.58 0.28 8.55
CA PHE A 10 5.74 1.15 7.72
C PHE A 10 4.31 0.62 7.66
N LYS A 11 3.33 1.48 7.95
CA LYS A 11 1.91 1.12 7.82
C LYS A 11 1.45 1.41 6.40
N LEU A 12 1.03 0.38 5.68
CA LEU A 12 0.48 0.49 4.34
C LEU A 12 -1.03 0.29 4.33
N VAL A 13 -1.73 1.19 3.66
CA VAL A 13 -3.17 1.06 3.37
C VAL A 13 -3.34 0.90 1.87
N THR A 14 -4.11 -0.11 1.46
CA THR A 14 -4.44 -0.37 0.06
C THR A 14 -5.82 0.16 -0.24
N VAL A 15 -6.02 0.68 -1.45
CA VAL A 15 -7.35 1.11 -1.92
C VAL A 15 -7.82 0.15 -3.01
N ASN A 16 -8.79 -0.72 -2.69
CA ASN A 16 -9.32 -1.71 -3.63
C ASN A 16 -10.77 -2.06 -3.31
N THR A 17 -11.60 -2.20 -4.34
CA THR A 17 -13.01 -2.61 -4.21
C THR A 17 -13.16 -4.10 -3.88
N ALA A 18 -12.11 -4.91 -4.05
CA ALA A 18 -12.07 -6.33 -3.69
C ALA A 18 -11.06 -6.55 -2.53
N PRO A 19 -11.51 -6.59 -1.27
CA PRO A 19 -10.63 -6.65 -0.11
C PRO A 19 -9.76 -7.92 -0.07
N GLU A 20 -10.34 -9.09 -0.32
CA GLU A 20 -9.60 -10.37 -0.37
C GLU A 20 -8.42 -10.33 -1.36
N ARG A 21 -8.63 -9.63 -2.48
CA ARG A 21 -7.61 -9.48 -3.52
C ARG A 21 -6.51 -8.52 -3.07
N ALA A 22 -6.87 -7.42 -2.40
CA ALA A 22 -5.91 -6.50 -1.82
C ALA A 22 -4.98 -7.22 -0.85
N TYR A 23 -5.54 -8.06 0.04
CA TYR A 23 -4.77 -8.87 0.99
C TYR A 23 -3.78 -9.82 0.29
N ARG A 24 -4.18 -10.48 -0.82
CA ARG A 24 -3.26 -11.34 -1.57
C ARG A 24 -2.11 -10.57 -2.21
N LEU A 25 -2.41 -9.44 -2.85
CA LEU A 25 -1.41 -8.63 -3.54
C LEU A 25 -0.43 -8.04 -2.55
N ILE A 26 -0.93 -7.42 -1.48
CA ILE A 26 -0.06 -6.85 -0.45
C ILE A 26 0.75 -7.94 0.25
N GLY A 27 0.17 -9.11 0.54
CA GLY A 27 0.90 -10.23 1.13
C GLY A 27 2.11 -10.63 0.30
N ARG A 28 1.96 -10.69 -1.04
CA ARG A 28 3.05 -11.02 -1.96
C ARG A 28 4.13 -9.94 -2.01
N VAL A 29 3.72 -8.67 -2.02
CA VAL A 29 4.66 -7.53 -1.94
C VAL A 29 5.45 -7.57 -0.63
N VAL A 30 4.75 -7.70 0.52
CA VAL A 30 5.39 -7.75 1.84
C VAL A 30 6.38 -8.91 1.91
N GLU A 31 6.03 -10.06 1.35
CA GLU A 31 6.92 -11.22 1.33
C GLU A 31 8.15 -11.00 0.43
N ASN A 32 8.00 -10.35 -0.72
CA ASN A 32 9.11 -10.03 -1.62
C ASN A 32 10.09 -9.02 -1.02
N VAL A 33 9.57 -8.05 -0.26
CA VAL A 33 10.38 -6.96 0.29
C VAL A 33 10.74 -7.13 1.76
N LYS A 34 10.39 -8.24 2.40
CA LYS A 34 10.64 -8.49 3.84
C LYS A 34 12.11 -8.37 4.25
N ASP A 35 13.03 -8.66 3.33
CA ASP A 35 14.47 -8.53 3.53
C ASP A 35 14.93 -7.06 3.59
N LYS A 36 14.15 -6.14 3.01
CA LYS A 36 14.47 -4.71 2.90
C LYS A 36 13.57 -3.81 3.75
N TYR A 37 12.29 -4.14 3.89
CA TYR A 37 11.28 -3.32 4.53
C TYR A 37 10.36 -4.15 5.43
N THR A 38 10.04 -3.61 6.60
CA THR A 38 9.00 -4.13 7.49
C THR A 38 7.70 -3.40 7.20
N ILE A 39 6.79 -4.04 6.46
CA ILE A 39 5.50 -3.45 6.08
C ILE A 39 4.39 -4.10 6.91
N ILE A 40 3.57 -3.27 7.53
CA ILE A 40 2.36 -3.65 8.26
C ILE A 40 1.17 -3.23 7.41
N HIS A 41 0.39 -4.19 6.92
CA HIS A 41 -0.86 -3.88 6.24
C HIS A 41 -1.89 -3.43 7.28
N ALA A 42 -2.22 -2.14 7.28
CA ALA A 42 -3.11 -1.52 8.26
C ALA A 42 -4.59 -1.65 7.88
N GLY A 43 -4.90 -1.84 6.59
CA GLY A 43 -6.27 -2.04 6.13
C GLY A 43 -6.43 -1.84 4.63
N ASN A 44 -7.63 -2.18 4.15
CA ASN A 44 -8.07 -1.90 2.79
C ASN A 44 -9.21 -0.87 2.83
N ALA A 45 -9.05 0.24 2.14
CA ALA A 45 -10.12 1.20 1.87
C ALA A 45 -10.82 0.79 0.57
N ASP A 46 -12.10 0.42 0.63
CA ASP A 46 -12.89 0.28 -0.59
C ASP A 46 -13.37 1.66 -1.04
N THR A 47 -13.29 1.97 -2.33
CA THR A 47 -13.89 3.20 -2.88
C THR A 47 -15.35 3.00 -3.29
N SER A 48 -15.92 1.83 -2.96
CA SER A 48 -17.29 1.50 -3.35
C SER A 48 -18.30 2.19 -2.44
N MET A 49 -17.93 2.45 -1.18
CA MET A 49 -18.78 3.14 -0.20
C MET A 49 -18.54 4.66 -0.12
N TRP A 50 -17.52 5.21 -0.79
CA TRP A 50 -17.15 6.62 -0.63
C TRP A 50 -16.94 7.31 -1.97
N THR A 51 -17.45 8.54 -2.06
CA THR A 51 -17.14 9.43 -3.18
C THR A 51 -15.65 9.81 -3.18
N PRO A 52 -15.07 10.22 -4.33
CA PRO A 52 -13.68 10.66 -4.40
C PRO A 52 -13.36 11.82 -3.43
N GLU A 53 -14.35 12.66 -3.11
CA GLU A 53 -14.22 13.76 -2.14
C GLU A 53 -14.14 13.23 -0.69
N GLU A 54 -14.95 12.23 -0.35
CA GLU A 54 -14.91 11.57 0.96
C GLU A 54 -13.63 10.76 1.15
N ALA A 55 -13.20 10.01 0.13
CA ALA A 55 -11.94 9.26 0.17
C ALA A 55 -10.73 10.19 0.40
N LYS A 56 -10.79 11.42 -0.10
CA LYS A 56 -9.77 12.45 0.13
C LYS A 56 -9.78 12.95 1.57
N SER A 57 -10.96 13.17 2.15
CA SER A 57 -11.09 13.57 3.57
C SER A 57 -10.62 12.48 4.51
N ILE A 58 -11.02 11.22 4.28
CA ILE A 58 -10.55 10.06 5.06
C ILE A 58 -9.03 9.92 4.97
N HIS A 59 -8.43 10.15 3.79
CA HIS A 59 -6.97 10.15 3.65
C HIS A 59 -6.29 11.26 4.46
N ALA A 60 -6.84 12.46 4.44
CA ALA A 60 -6.31 13.59 5.21
C ALA A 60 -6.37 13.30 6.71
N GLU A 61 -7.50 12.78 7.18
CA GLU A 61 -7.75 12.45 8.58
C GLU A 61 -6.90 11.27 9.03
N ALA A 62 -6.77 10.21 8.21
CA ALA A 62 -5.89 9.08 8.50
C ALA A 62 -4.42 9.51 8.60
N LYS A 63 -3.98 10.45 7.76
CA LYS A 63 -2.63 11.01 7.80
C LYS A 63 -2.39 11.86 9.05
N GLU A 64 -3.42 12.58 9.51
CA GLU A 64 -3.36 13.36 10.74
C GLU A 64 -3.35 12.48 12.01
N ILE A 65 -4.18 11.43 12.05
CA ILE A 65 -4.29 10.51 13.19
C ILE A 65 -3.07 9.59 13.30
N MET A 66 -2.61 9.00 12.20
CA MET A 66 -1.54 8.01 12.22
C MET A 66 -0.13 8.62 12.04
N GLY A 67 -0.07 9.92 11.70
CA GLY A 67 1.17 10.67 11.56
C GLY A 67 2.04 10.24 10.35
N PRO A 68 3.31 10.69 10.30
CA PRO A 68 4.20 10.49 9.14
C PRO A 68 4.60 9.02 8.88
N GLN A 69 4.26 8.11 9.79
CA GLN A 69 4.52 6.68 9.66
C GLN A 69 3.46 5.95 8.80
N LEU A 70 2.32 6.59 8.53
CA LEU A 70 1.31 6.08 7.61
C LEU A 70 1.70 6.45 6.18
N LYS A 71 2.01 5.43 5.38
CA LYS A 71 2.28 5.57 3.96
C LYS A 71 1.08 4.98 3.21
N THR A 72 0.29 5.85 2.60
CA THR A 72 -0.89 5.44 1.83
C THR A 72 -0.50 5.13 0.40
N PHE A 73 -0.88 3.95 -0.08
CA PHE A 73 -0.61 3.55 -1.45
C PHE A 73 -1.92 3.41 -2.23
N ALA A 74 -2.18 4.39 -3.09
CA ALA A 74 -3.32 4.35 -3.98
C ALA A 74 -2.97 3.50 -5.20
N LEU A 75 -3.65 2.36 -5.33
CA LEU A 75 -3.55 1.57 -6.55
C LEU A 75 -4.30 2.28 -7.68
N PRO A 76 -3.72 2.41 -8.88
CA PRO A 76 -4.41 3.04 -9.99
C PRO A 76 -5.64 2.21 -10.35
N GLN A 77 -6.80 2.87 -10.40
CA GLN A 77 -8.05 2.23 -10.79
C GLN A 77 -7.92 1.71 -12.22
N GLY A 78 -8.29 0.45 -12.45
CA GLY A 78 -8.21 -0.20 -13.75
C GLY A 78 -6.84 -0.79 -14.13
N LEU A 79 -5.73 -0.45 -13.46
CA LEU A 79 -4.40 -1.04 -13.74
C LEU A 79 -4.46 -2.56 -13.67
N GLN A 80 -5.13 -3.06 -12.64
CA GLN A 80 -5.33 -4.47 -12.38
C GLN A 80 -6.22 -5.19 -13.43
N VAL A 81 -7.17 -4.47 -14.03
CA VAL A 81 -8.07 -5.02 -15.05
C VAL A 81 -7.37 -5.05 -16.40
N SER A 82 -6.59 -4.02 -16.72
CA SER A 82 -5.85 -3.92 -17.98
C SER A 82 -4.56 -4.73 -18.02
N ARG A 83 -3.84 -4.85 -16.89
CA ARG A 83 -2.48 -5.42 -16.83
C ARG A 83 -2.37 -6.65 -15.91
N GLY A 84 -3.45 -7.01 -15.23
CA GLY A 84 -3.50 -8.17 -14.35
C GLY A 84 -2.93 -7.91 -12.95
N PRO A 85 -2.96 -8.94 -12.08
CA PRO A 85 -2.49 -8.84 -10.70
C PRO A 85 -0.97 -8.67 -10.57
N ASP A 86 -0.15 -9.32 -11.41
CA ASP A 86 1.31 -9.24 -11.30
C ASP A 86 1.84 -7.83 -11.60
N ALA A 87 1.25 -7.13 -12.56
CA ALA A 87 1.59 -5.73 -12.84
C ALA A 87 1.29 -4.78 -11.67
N VAL A 88 0.32 -5.13 -10.81
CA VAL A 88 0.05 -4.37 -9.59
C VAL A 88 1.16 -4.58 -8.57
N VAL A 89 1.64 -5.82 -8.43
CA VAL A 89 2.75 -6.15 -7.53
C VAL A 89 4.01 -5.41 -7.96
N GLU A 90 4.39 -5.49 -9.25
CA GLU A 90 5.52 -4.76 -9.82
C GLU A 90 5.39 -3.25 -9.58
N PHE A 91 4.22 -2.67 -9.84
CA PHE A 91 4.01 -1.25 -9.63
C PHE A 91 4.19 -0.84 -8.16
N ILE A 92 3.71 -1.65 -7.21
CA ILE A 92 3.93 -1.38 -5.79
C ILE A 92 5.42 -1.50 -5.46
N GLU A 93 6.12 -2.52 -5.94
CA GLU A 93 7.54 -2.74 -5.69
C GLU A 93 8.43 -1.62 -6.25
N GLU A 94 8.11 -1.08 -7.43
CA GLU A 94 8.85 0.04 -8.03
C GLU A 94 8.63 1.36 -7.29
N ASN A 95 7.42 1.59 -6.76
CA ASN A 95 7.07 2.84 -6.08
C ASN A 95 7.30 2.78 -4.57
N LEU A 96 7.46 1.59 -3.99
CA LEU A 96 7.71 1.37 -2.56
C LEU A 96 8.93 2.15 -2.05
N PRO A 97 10.13 2.06 -2.66
CA PRO A 97 11.31 2.79 -2.20
C PRO A 97 11.07 4.30 -2.17
N ALA A 98 10.49 4.85 -3.23
CA ALA A 98 10.18 6.28 -3.31
C ALA A 98 9.16 6.72 -2.25
N LEU A 99 8.22 5.84 -1.86
CA LEU A 99 7.24 6.12 -0.83
C LEU A 99 7.81 5.99 0.60
N LEU A 100 8.66 4.98 0.82
CA LEU A 100 9.17 4.63 2.15
C LEU A 100 10.42 5.44 2.53
N GLU A 101 11.27 5.77 1.56
CA GLU A 101 12.51 6.53 1.74
C GLU A 101 12.34 8.03 1.45
N GLY A 102 11.21 8.42 0.83
CA GLY A 102 10.83 9.81 0.55
C GLY A 102 10.01 10.50 1.63
#